data_AF-A0A7D9DF12-F1
#
_entry.id   AF-A0A7D9DF12-F1
#
_cell.length_a   1.000
_cell.length_b   1.000
_cell.length_c   1.000
_cell.angle_alpha   90.00
_cell.angle_beta   90.00
_cell.angle_gamma   90.00
#
_symmetry.space_group_name_H-M   'P 1'
#
loop_
_entity.id
_entity.type
_entity.pdbx_description
1 polymer ?
#
loop_
_entity_poly.entity_id
_entity_poly.type
_entity_poly.pdbx_seq_one_letter_code
_entity_poly.pdbx_strand_id
1 'polypeptide(L)'
;MIVIGAKYKDDCPVEHKIPIWLIVSGVVALFQGLFAPAFRNDGKSERTSGRGIFQAVGLIINIFQMVWLIIGSVWVYGNYEPSYNEADGDMFCNETVYLFSFWILNVTYIGLCIALFVSIGVSLYNRGLSGNSSY
;
A
#
# COMPACT_ATOMS: atom_id res chain seq x y z
N MET A 1 0.35 -5.02 -10.16
CA MET A 1 -0.60 -3.91 -9.95
C MET A 1 -0.91 -3.19 -11.25
N ILE A 2 0.03 -2.45 -11.85
CA ILE A 2 -0.23 -1.59 -13.02
C ILE A 2 -0.65 -2.37 -14.28
N VAL A 3 0.06 -3.44 -14.66
CA VAL A 3 -0.24 -4.21 -15.87
C VAL A 3 -1.61 -4.89 -15.81
N ILE A 4 -1.94 -5.48 -14.66
CA ILE A 4 -3.24 -6.15 -14.45
C ILE A 4 -4.37 -5.12 -14.43
N GLY A 5 -4.21 -4.00 -13.71
CA GLY A 5 -5.20 -2.93 -13.71
C GLY A 5 -5.40 -2.28 -15.09
N ALA A 6 -4.35 -2.15 -15.90
CA ALA A 6 -4.46 -1.59 -17.25
C ALA A 6 -5.07 -2.58 -18.27
N LYS A 7 -4.69 -3.86 -18.19
CA LYS A 7 -5.16 -4.89 -19.12
C LYS A 7 -6.65 -5.17 -18.98
N TYR A 8 -7.14 -5.18 -17.75
CA TYR A 8 -8.53 -5.53 -17.44
C TYR A 8 -9.34 -4.31 -16.96
N LYS A 9 -8.96 -3.11 -17.41
CA LYS A 9 -9.62 -1.87 -17.02
C LYS A 9 -11.11 -1.88 -17.40
N ASP A 10 -11.42 -2.46 -18.57
CA ASP A 10 -12.77 -2.48 -19.14
C ASP A 10 -13.54 -3.78 -18.83
N ASP A 11 -12.88 -4.79 -18.25
CA ASP A 11 -13.43 -6.13 -17.98
C ASP A 11 -14.06 -6.27 -16.58
N CYS A 12 -14.37 -5.15 -15.91
CA CYS A 12 -15.04 -5.13 -14.60
C CYS A 12 -16.00 -3.93 -14.49
N PRO A 13 -17.15 -3.97 -15.17
CA PRO A 13 -18.19 -2.94 -15.08
C PRO A 13 -18.79 -2.78 -13.67
N VAL A 14 -18.81 -3.84 -12.84
CA VAL A 14 -19.29 -3.81 -11.44
C VAL A 14 -18.73 -2.64 -10.65
N GLU A 15 -17.42 -2.43 -10.76
CA GLU A 15 -16.76 -1.34 -10.07
C GLU A 15 -15.48 -0.97 -10.82
N HIS A 16 -15.63 -0.06 -11.80
CA HIS A 16 -14.54 0.54 -12.57
C HIS A 16 -13.42 1.16 -11.71
N LYS A 17 -13.67 1.34 -10.40
CA LYS A 17 -12.72 1.89 -9.43
C LYS A 17 -11.70 0.86 -8.94
N ILE A 18 -11.97 -0.45 -9.02
CA ILE A 18 -11.01 -1.50 -8.59
C ILE A 18 -9.74 -1.48 -9.46
N PRO A 19 -9.82 -1.47 -10.81
CA PRO A 19 -8.62 -1.35 -11.65
C PRO A 19 -7.87 -0.03 -11.46
N ILE A 20 -8.60 1.09 -11.26
CA ILE A 20 -7.99 2.40 -11.00
C ILE A 20 -7.24 2.40 -9.67
N TRP A 21 -7.83 1.79 -8.64
CA TRP A 21 -7.21 1.60 -7.34
C TRP A 21 -5.84 0.92 -7.44
N LEU A 22 -5.79 -0.21 -8.17
CA LEU A 22 -4.57 -0.97 -8.43
C LEU A 22 -3.50 -0.15 -9.18
N ILE A 23 -3.91 0.67 -10.16
CA ILE A 23 -2.95 1.49 -10.91
C ILE A 23 -2.34 2.56 -10.00
N VAL A 24 -3.18 3.29 -9.27
CA VAL A 24 -2.73 4.37 -8.36
C VAL A 24 -1.81 3.82 -7.28
N SER A 25 -2.16 2.68 -6.65
CA SER A 25 -1.31 2.05 -5.65
C SER A 25 0.03 1.59 -6.23
N GLY A 26 0.01 1.02 -7.45
CA GLY A 26 1.22 0.59 -8.14
C GLY A 26 2.15 1.75 -8.49
N VAL A 27 1.60 2.86 -9.00
CA VAL A 27 2.37 4.06 -9.36
C VAL A 27 2.98 4.69 -8.12
N VAL A 28 2.21 4.86 -7.04
CA VAL A 28 2.74 5.44 -5.80
C VAL A 28 3.82 4.56 -5.17
N ALA A 29 3.67 3.23 -5.19
CA ALA A 29 4.70 2.32 -4.71
C ALA A 29 6.01 2.43 -5.52
N LEU A 30 5.92 2.58 -6.85
CA LEU A 30 7.09 2.85 -7.69
C LEU A 30 7.74 4.18 -7.38
N PHE A 31 6.94 5.25 -7.20
CA PHE A 31 7.45 6.55 -6.77
C PHE A 31 8.16 6.43 -5.40
N GLN A 32 7.57 5.76 -4.42
CA GLN A 32 8.23 5.56 -3.13
C GLN A 32 9.55 4.79 -3.28
N GLY A 33 9.58 3.73 -4.08
CA GLY A 33 10.79 2.94 -4.33
C GLY A 33 11.90 3.72 -5.03
N LEU A 34 11.55 4.52 -6.04
CA LEU A 34 12.51 5.34 -6.80
C LEU A 34 13.12 6.47 -5.96
N PHE A 35 12.31 7.07 -5.08
CA PHE A 35 12.75 8.17 -4.22
C PHE A 35 13.30 7.69 -2.86
N ALA A 36 13.17 6.41 -2.51
CA ALA A 36 13.72 5.80 -1.29
C ALA A 36 15.20 6.13 -1.01
N PRO A 37 16.15 6.05 -1.97
CA PRO A 37 17.54 6.43 -1.71
C PRO A 37 17.72 7.92 -1.42
N ALA A 38 16.87 8.80 -1.98
CA ALA A 38 16.88 10.23 -1.65
C ALA A 38 16.32 10.51 -0.24
N PHE A 39 15.50 9.62 0.30
CA PHE A 39 15.02 9.67 1.69
C PHE A 39 15.96 8.98 2.69
N ARG A 40 16.97 8.21 2.23
CA ARG A 40 17.89 7.51 3.11
C ARG A 40 18.85 8.50 3.77
N ASN A 41 18.95 8.33 5.08
CA ASN A 41 19.68 9.18 6.00
C ASN A 41 21.18 8.91 5.87
N ASP A 42 21.82 9.32 4.78
CA ASP A 42 23.27 9.24 4.70
C ASP A 42 23.85 10.28 5.68
N GLY A 43 24.57 9.80 6.69
CA GLY A 43 25.13 10.59 7.79
C GLY A 43 26.28 11.51 7.38
N LYS A 44 26.42 11.82 6.08
CA LYS A 44 27.49 12.66 5.56
C LYS A 44 26.97 14.05 5.23
N SER A 45 27.28 14.95 6.17
CA SER A 45 27.61 16.37 5.99
C SER A 45 26.72 17.28 5.13
N GLU A 46 26.22 18.31 5.81
CA GLU A 46 26.22 19.72 5.41
C GLU A 46 25.13 20.24 4.45
N ARG A 47 24.25 21.05 5.06
CA ARG A 47 23.34 22.06 4.50
C ARG A 47 22.43 21.62 3.35
N THR A 48 21.13 21.48 3.64
CA THR A 48 20.08 22.10 2.81
C THR A 48 18.69 21.95 3.45
N SER A 49 17.95 23.05 3.43
CA SER A 49 16.56 23.24 3.89
C SER A 49 15.55 22.20 3.36
N GLY A 50 15.90 21.41 2.33
CA GLY A 50 15.02 20.42 1.69
C GLY A 50 14.86 19.08 2.43
N ARG A 51 15.74 18.70 3.37
CA ARG A 51 15.71 17.36 4.02
C ARG A 51 14.43 17.08 4.81
N GLY A 52 13.93 18.07 5.53
CA GLY A 52 12.65 17.97 6.26
C GLY A 52 11.45 17.87 5.32
N ILE A 53 11.51 18.53 4.16
CA ILE A 53 10.46 18.48 3.14
C ILE A 53 10.37 17.08 2.56
N PHE A 54 11.50 16.46 2.21
CA PHE A 54 11.52 15.10 1.71
C PHE A 54 10.94 14.11 2.74
N GLN A 55 11.35 14.20 4.01
CA GLN A 55 10.77 13.35 5.07
C GLN A 55 9.26 13.56 5.24
N ALA A 56 8.80 14.82 5.23
CA ALA A 56 7.38 15.16 5.31
C ALA A 56 6.59 14.62 4.11
N VAL A 57 7.11 14.75 2.89
CA VAL A 57 6.50 14.19 1.67
C VAL A 57 6.40 12.67 1.76
N GLY A 58 7.45 11.99 2.23
CA GLY A 58 7.42 10.54 2.46
C GLY A 58 6.31 10.15 3.45
N LEU A 59 6.15 10.89 4.54
CA LEU A 59 5.11 10.65 5.53
C LEU A 59 3.70 10.90 4.95
N ILE A 60 3.51 11.99 4.19
CA ILE A 60 2.23 12.30 3.52
C ILE A 60 1.85 11.19 2.55
N ILE A 61 2.79 10.70 1.74
CA ILE A 61 2.54 9.60 0.79
C ILE A 61 2.13 8.32 1.53
N ASN A 62 2.77 8.01 2.66
CA ASN A 62 2.38 6.85 3.47
C ASN A 62 0.97 6.99 4.05
N ILE A 63 0.60 8.17 4.57
CA ILE A 63 -0.77 8.43 5.05
C ILE A 63 -1.77 8.28 3.89
N PHE A 64 -1.44 8.84 2.73
CA PHE A 64 -2.25 8.70 1.53
C PHE A 64 -2.45 7.22 1.15
N GLN A 65 -1.38 6.42 1.17
CA GLN A 65 -1.49 4.98 0.91
C GLN A 65 -2.37 4.26 1.92
N MET A 66 -2.34 4.63 3.21
CA MET A 66 -3.21 4.05 4.23
C MET A 66 -4.69 4.36 3.96
N VAL A 67 -5.02 5.62 3.64
CA VAL A 67 -6.39 6.01 3.28
C VAL A 67 -6.83 5.29 1.99
N TRP A 68 -5.96 5.25 0.99
CA TRP A 68 -6.22 4.56 -0.27
C TRP A 68 -6.44 3.06 -0.08
N LEU A 69 -5.71 2.41 0.82
CA LEU A 69 -5.88 1.01 1.18
C LEU A 69 -7.27 0.73 1.77
N ILE A 70 -7.74 1.61 2.67
CA ILE A 70 -9.08 1.49 3.28
C ILE A 70 -10.15 1.61 2.18
N ILE A 71 -10.02 2.61 1.30
CA ILE A 71 -10.96 2.80 0.19
C ILE A 71 -11.00 1.57 -0.73
N GLY A 72 -9.83 1.03 -1.11
CA GLY A 72 -9.74 -0.19 -1.91
C GLY A 72 -10.36 -1.39 -1.22
N SER A 73 -10.22 -1.49 0.10
CA SER A 73 -10.84 -2.55 0.89
C SER A 73 -12.36 -2.46 0.84
N VAL A 74 -12.93 -1.25 0.92
CA VAL A 74 -14.38 -1.05 0.75
C VAL A 74 -14.84 -1.46 -0.65
N TRP A 75 -14.07 -1.14 -1.70
CA TRP A 75 -14.44 -1.53 -3.07
C TRP A 75 -14.36 -3.03 -3.32
N VAL A 76 -13.32 -3.70 -2.81
CA VAL A 76 -13.13 -5.14 -3.01
C VAL A 76 -14.06 -5.96 -2.11
N TYR A 77 -14.12 -5.67 -0.80
CA TYR A 77 -14.96 -6.43 0.12
C TYR A 77 -16.45 -6.03 0.05
N GLY A 78 -16.77 -4.81 -0.39
CA GLY A 78 -18.15 -4.37 -0.58
C GLY A 78 -18.86 -5.05 -1.74
N ASN A 79 -18.11 -5.52 -2.73
CA ASN A 79 -18.60 -6.28 -3.88
C ASN A 79 -18.30 -7.79 -3.74
N TYR A 80 -18.30 -8.30 -2.50
CA TYR A 80 -18.02 -9.71 -2.25
C TYR A 80 -19.15 -10.60 -2.80
N GLU A 81 -18.75 -11.58 -3.63
CA GLU A 81 -19.57 -12.37 -4.57
C GLU A 81 -19.92 -11.64 -5.89
N PRO A 82 -18.91 -11.15 -6.65
CA PRO A 82 -19.17 -10.61 -7.98
C PRO A 82 -19.60 -11.74 -8.92
N SER A 83 -20.47 -11.43 -9.88
CA SER A 83 -20.78 -12.42 -10.92
C SER A 83 -19.61 -12.52 -11.89
N TYR A 84 -19.16 -13.75 -12.15
CA TYR A 84 -18.15 -14.05 -13.17
C TYR A 84 -18.79 -14.35 -14.53
N ASN A 85 -20.11 -14.28 -14.65
CA ASN A 85 -20.82 -14.52 -15.90
C ASN A 85 -20.90 -13.23 -16.72
N GLU A 86 -20.38 -13.25 -17.94
CA GLU A 86 -20.48 -12.12 -18.89
C GLU A 86 -21.94 -11.74 -19.21
N ALA A 87 -22.88 -12.67 -19.00
CA ALA A 87 -24.32 -12.46 -19.19
C ALA A 87 -24.95 -11.51 -18.17
N ASP A 88 -24.29 -11.28 -17.03
CA ASP A 88 -24.82 -10.44 -15.94
C ASP A 88 -24.45 -8.95 -16.09
N GLY A 89 -23.84 -8.57 -17.21
CA GLY A 89 -23.64 -7.19 -17.64
C GLY A 89 -23.00 -6.31 -16.57
N ASP A 90 -23.81 -5.50 -15.89
CA ASP A 90 -23.39 -4.56 -14.85
C ASP A 90 -22.84 -5.24 -13.58
N MET A 91 -23.14 -6.53 -13.35
CA MET A 91 -22.61 -7.32 -12.22
C MET A 91 -21.41 -8.22 -12.59
N PHE A 92 -20.89 -8.10 -13.83
CA PHE A 92 -19.72 -8.84 -14.27
C PHE A 92 -18.40 -8.24 -13.75
N CYS A 93 -17.51 -9.08 -13.23
CA CYS A 93 -16.11 -8.72 -13.02
C CYS A 93 -15.19 -9.90 -13.33
N ASN A 94 -14.10 -9.63 -14.06
CA ASN A 94 -13.12 -10.66 -14.37
C ASN A 94 -12.48 -11.24 -13.09
N GLU A 95 -12.56 -12.56 -12.95
CA GLU A 95 -12.03 -13.32 -11.80
C GLU A 95 -10.56 -12.98 -11.51
N THR A 96 -9.75 -12.81 -12.56
CA THR A 96 -8.32 -12.53 -12.41
C THR A 96 -8.07 -11.21 -11.68
N VAL A 97 -8.82 -10.16 -12.01
CA VAL A 97 -8.64 -8.82 -11.41
C VAL A 97 -9.12 -8.80 -9.97
N TYR A 98 -10.28 -9.39 -9.74
CA TYR A 98 -10.90 -9.42 -8.42
C TYR A 98 -10.03 -10.23 -7.45
N LEU A 99 -9.66 -11.47 -7.80
CA LEU A 99 -8.78 -12.29 -6.97
C LEU A 99 -7.42 -11.63 -6.75
N PHE A 100 -6.84 -11.03 -7.79
CA PHE A 100 -5.57 -10.33 -7.65
C PHE A 100 -5.66 -9.16 -6.66
N SER A 101 -6.74 -8.37 -6.73
CA SER A 101 -7.00 -7.25 -5.81
C SER A 101 -7.21 -7.74 -4.39
N PHE A 102 -8.02 -8.78 -4.22
CA PHE A 102 -8.29 -9.41 -2.94
C PHE A 102 -7.01 -9.94 -2.28
N TRP A 103 -6.20 -10.72 -3.02
CA TRP A 103 -4.95 -11.26 -2.49
C TRP A 103 -3.95 -10.17 -2.14
N ILE A 104 -3.84 -9.11 -2.96
CA ILE A 104 -2.99 -7.97 -2.66
C ILE A 104 -3.39 -7.28 -1.36
N LEU A 105 -4.70 -7.04 -1.14
CA LEU A 105 -5.18 -6.44 0.09
C LEU A 105 -4.79 -7.30 1.30
N ASN A 106 -5.08 -8.60 1.24
CA ASN A 106 -4.74 -9.53 2.32
C ASN A 106 -3.23 -9.57 2.61
N VAL A 107 -2.38 -9.70 1.58
CA VAL A 107 -0.92 -9.68 1.74
C VAL A 107 -0.44 -8.37 2.35
N THR A 108 -1.01 -7.24 1.93
CA THR A 108 -0.65 -5.92 2.48
C THR A 108 -1.03 -5.80 3.95
N TYR A 109 -2.21 -6.27 4.35
CA TYR A 109 -2.62 -6.30 5.76
C TYR A 109 -1.72 -7.20 6.61
N ILE A 110 -1.41 -8.41 6.13
CA ILE A 110 -0.49 -9.33 6.83
C ILE A 110 0.89 -8.68 7.01
N GLY A 111 1.43 -8.07 5.95
CA GLY A 111 2.70 -7.36 5.99
C GLY A 111 2.70 -6.21 7.01
N LEU A 112 1.62 -5.42 7.06
CA LEU A 112 1.46 -4.33 8.02
C LEU A 112 1.43 -4.85 9.46
N CYS A 113 0.67 -5.92 9.73
CA CYS A 113 0.63 -6.56 11.04
C CYS A 113 2.03 -7.01 11.48
N ILE A 114 2.77 -7.72 10.62
CA ILE A 114 4.13 -8.17 10.92
C ILE A 114 5.06 -6.99 11.20
N ALA A 115 5.00 -5.94 10.38
CA ALA A 115 5.83 -4.73 10.59
C ALA A 115 5.54 -4.04 11.93
N LEU A 116 4.26 -3.97 12.33
CA LEU A 116 3.87 -3.44 13.64
C LEU A 116 4.38 -4.32 14.78
N PHE A 117 4.23 -5.64 14.70
CA PHE A 117 4.75 -6.56 15.72
C PHE A 117 6.28 -6.45 15.88
N VAL A 118 7.02 -6.41 14.76
CA VAL A 118 8.48 -6.26 14.77
C VAL A 118 8.89 -4.91 15.35
N SER A 119 8.26 -3.82 14.93
CA SER A 119 8.61 -2.48 15.43
C SER A 119 8.32 -2.30 16.92
N ILE A 120 7.23 -2.86 17.44
CA ILE A 120 6.93 -2.91 18.87
C ILE A 120 7.98 -3.76 19.59
N GLY A 121 8.29 -4.95 19.09
CA GLY A 121 9.29 -5.84 19.68
C GLY A 121 10.67 -5.19 19.78
N VAL A 122 11.13 -4.53 18.71
CA VAL A 122 12.38 -3.77 18.69
C VAL A 122 12.34 -2.60 19.67
N SER A 123 11.22 -1.89 19.76
CA SER A 123 11.06 -0.77 20.70
C SER A 123 11.13 -1.22 22.16
N LEU A 124 10.51 -2.37 22.49
CA LEU A 124 10.58 -2.98 23.82
C LEU A 124 11.98 -3.49 24.14
N TYR A 125 12.64 -4.14 23.18
CA TYR A 125 14.02 -4.60 23.32
C TYR A 125 14.99 -3.43 23.58
N ASN A 126 14.87 -2.34 22.81
CA ASN A 126 15.69 -1.14 23.00
C ASN A 126 15.45 -0.47 24.35
N ARG A 127 14.19 -0.41 24.82
CA ARG A 127 13.86 0.08 26.17
C ARG A 127 14.49 -0.80 27.26
N GLY A 128 14.46 -2.13 27.10
CA GLY A 128 15.11 -3.07 28.01
C GLY A 128 16.62 -2.88 28.10
N LEU A 129 17.30 -2.67 26.96
CA LEU A 129 18.73 -2.37 26.93
C LEU A 129 19.08 -1.03 27.60
N SER A 130 18.25 0.01 27.42
CA SER A 130 18.48 1.30 28.08
C SER A 130 18.35 1.23 29.62
N GLY A 131 17.52 0.31 30.13
CA GLY A 131 17.38 0.09 31.58
C GLY A 131 18.58 -0.64 32.21
N ASN A 132 19.24 -1.54 31.46
CA ASN A 132 20.41 -2.29 31.96
C ASN A 132 21.74 -1.51 31.91
N SER A 133 21.80 -0.37 31.23
CA SER A 133 23.03 0.45 31.14
C SER A 133 23.20 1.47 32.28
N SER A 134 22.30 1.48 33.27
CA SER A 134 22.32 2.44 34.40
C SER A 134 22.75 1.81 35.74
N TYR A 135 23.36 0.63 35.73
CA TYR A 135 23.96 -0.03 36.91
C TYR A 135 25.46 -0.23 36.71
#